data_AF-A0A9W6IUD2-F1
#
_entry.id   AF-A0A9W6IUD2-F1
#
_cell.length_a   1.000
_cell.length_b   1.000
_cell.length_c   1.000
_cell.angle_alpha   90.00
_cell.angle_beta   90.00
_cell.angle_gamma   90.00
#
_symmetry.space_group_name_H-M   'P 1'
#
loop_
_entity.id
_entity.type
_entity.pdbx_description
1 polymer ?
#
loop_
_entity_poly.entity_id
_entity_poly.type
_entity_poly.pdbx_seq_one_letter_code
_entity_poly.pdbx_strand_id
1 'polypeptide(L)'
;MKNVTISMDDDVLSWVRVEAAKRGESVSRYFATLALERKQQGPHVSQRESLERFLSYPRRDLTRADGTLPSREEIYDDALLHRFEHPDLSSGPAKPGED
;
A
#
# COMPACT_ATOMS: atom_id res chain seq x y z
N MET A 1 -1.41 14.89 -24.48
CA MET A 1 -0.36 13.86 -24.62
C MET A 1 0.98 14.55 -24.87
N LYS A 2 2.07 14.09 -24.27
CA LYS A 2 3.43 14.60 -24.50
C LYS A 2 4.29 13.43 -24.99
N ASN A 3 5.19 13.68 -25.93
CA ASN A 3 6.07 12.64 -26.49
C ASN A 3 7.45 12.74 -25.85
N VAL A 4 8.06 11.59 -25.57
CA VAL A 4 9.40 11.47 -24.99
C VAL A 4 10.21 10.53 -25.87
N THR A 5 11.45 10.92 -26.16
CA THR A 5 12.43 10.04 -26.82
C THR A 5 13.33 9.44 -25.74
N ILE A 6 13.47 8.12 -25.74
CA ILE A 6 14.25 7.37 -24.75
C ILE A 6 15.37 6.66 -25.51
N SER A 7 16.61 6.85 -25.05
CA SER A 7 17.76 6.05 -25.52
C SER A 7 17.88 4.81 -24.65
N MET A 8 18.10 3.66 -25.27
CA MET A 8 18.29 2.37 -24.60
C MET A 8 19.14 1.46 -25.47
N ASP A 9 19.78 0.47 -24.85
CA ASP A 9 20.50 -0.57 -25.57
C ASP A 9 19.54 -1.44 -26.40
N ASP A 10 20.04 -2.01 -27.49
CA ASP A 10 19.22 -2.76 -28.46
C ASP A 10 18.60 -4.02 -27.85
N ASP A 11 19.31 -4.68 -26.94
CA ASP A 11 18.84 -5.86 -26.22
C ASP A 11 17.66 -5.50 -25.28
N VAL A 12 17.76 -4.38 -24.57
CA VAL A 12 16.68 -3.84 -23.74
C VAL A 12 15.46 -3.50 -24.59
N LEU A 13 15.65 -2.83 -25.74
CA LEU A 13 14.53 -2.50 -26.63
C LEU A 13 13.82 -3.77 -27.14
N SER A 14 14.57 -4.81 -27.49
CA SER A 14 14.02 -6.09 -27.93
C SER A 14 13.18 -6.74 -26.83
N TRP A 15 13.72 -6.80 -25.61
CA TRP A 15 13.01 -7.33 -24.46
C TRP A 15 11.72 -6.54 -24.16
N VAL A 16 11.78 -5.21 -24.16
CA VAL A 16 10.61 -4.34 -23.93
C VAL A 16 9.51 -4.60 -24.96
N ARG A 17 9.86 -4.76 -26.24
CA ARG A 17 8.88 -5.06 -27.30
C ARG A 17 8.17 -6.38 -27.05
N VAL A 18 8.91 -7.41 -26.63
CA VAL A 18 8.33 -8.72 -26.28
C VAL A 18 7.39 -8.60 -25.08
N GLU A 19 7.78 -7.89 -24.02
CA GLU A 19 6.94 -7.71 -22.83
C GLU A 19 5.67 -6.90 -23.12
N ALA A 20 5.76 -5.85 -23.93
CA ALA A 20 4.60 -5.09 -24.37
C ALA A 20 3.64 -5.96 -25.20
N ALA A 21 4.18 -6.78 -26.11
CA ALA A 21 3.40 -7.71 -26.93
C ALA A 21 2.71 -8.79 -26.09
N LYS A 22 3.38 -9.35 -25.06
CA LYS A 22 2.76 -10.28 -24.10
C LYS A 22 1.53 -9.69 -23.40
N ARG A 23 1.52 -8.38 -23.19
CA ARG A 23 0.39 -7.64 -22.60
C ARG A 23 -0.62 -7.11 -23.64
N GLY A 24 -0.37 -7.31 -24.94
CA GLY A 24 -1.22 -6.79 -26.01
C GLY A 24 -1.19 -5.26 -26.14
N GLU A 25 -0.11 -4.62 -25.69
CA GLU A 25 0.03 -3.17 -25.63
C GLU A 25 1.13 -2.66 -26.57
N SER A 26 1.07 -1.37 -26.91
CA SER A 26 2.22 -0.69 -27.52
C SER A 26 3.32 -0.45 -26.48
N VAL A 27 4.57 -0.35 -26.93
CA VAL A 27 5.72 -0.01 -26.06
C VAL A 27 5.50 1.30 -25.29
N SER A 28 4.89 2.30 -25.93
CA SER A 28 4.57 3.58 -25.27
C SER A 28 3.53 3.44 -24.16
N ARG A 29 2.50 2.59 -24.34
CA ARG A 29 1.51 2.31 -23.30
C ARG A 29 2.12 1.50 -22.17
N TYR A 30 2.91 0.48 -22.50
CA TYR A 30 3.65 -0.32 -21.53
C TYR A 30 4.52 0.54 -20.61
N PHE A 31 5.33 1.45 -21.16
CA PHE A 31 6.14 2.36 -20.35
C PHE A 31 5.30 3.34 -19.52
N ALA A 32 4.21 3.87 -20.08
CA ALA A 32 3.32 4.77 -19.33
C ALA A 32 2.70 4.05 -18.11
N THR A 33 2.31 2.79 -18.28
CA THR A 33 1.79 1.95 -17.19
C THR A 33 2.87 1.70 -16.13
N LEU A 34 4.08 1.29 -16.52
CA LEU A 34 5.18 1.08 -15.57
C LEU A 34 5.55 2.36 -14.81
N ALA A 35 5.59 3.50 -15.48
CA ALA A 35 5.86 4.79 -14.85
C ALA A 35 4.77 5.17 -13.84
N LEU A 36 3.51 4.88 -14.17
CA LEU A 36 2.37 5.09 -13.27
C LEU A 36 2.44 4.16 -12.06
N GLU A 37 2.69 2.87 -12.25
CA GLU A 37 2.89 1.90 -11.17
C GLU A 37 4.01 2.35 -10.24
N ARG A 38 5.15 2.75 -10.80
CA ARG A 38 6.30 3.23 -10.04
C ARG A 38 6.00 4.51 -9.27
N LYS A 39 5.19 5.41 -9.82
CA LYS A 39 4.72 6.63 -9.17
C LYS A 39 3.75 6.33 -8.03
N GLN A 40 2.83 5.39 -8.24
CA GLN A 40 1.85 4.98 -7.22
C GLN A 40 2.50 4.27 -6.03
N GLN A 41 3.56 3.51 -6.27
CA GLN A 41 4.39 2.92 -5.21
C GLN A 41 5.14 3.97 -4.36
N GLY A 42 5.11 5.25 -4.75
CA GLY A 42 5.81 6.35 -4.07
C GLY A 42 7.34 6.24 -4.18
N PRO A 43 8.09 7.14 -3.53
CA PRO A 43 9.44 6.76 -3.08
C PRO A 43 9.26 5.44 -2.33
N HIS A 44 10.13 4.46 -2.54
CA HIS A 44 10.16 3.32 -1.63
C HIS A 44 10.43 3.91 -0.25
N VAL A 45 9.39 4.16 0.54
CA VAL A 45 9.52 4.33 1.97
C VAL A 45 10.02 2.97 2.36
N SER A 46 11.34 2.85 2.50
CA SER A 46 11.98 1.58 2.77
C SER A 46 11.25 0.93 3.95
N GLN A 47 11.27 -0.41 4.06
CA GLN A 47 10.69 -1.06 5.24
C GLN A 47 11.16 -0.38 6.55
N ARG A 48 12.42 0.07 6.57
CA ARG A 48 13.00 0.86 7.64
C ARG A 48 12.35 2.23 7.83
N GLU A 49 12.17 3.03 6.78
CA GLU A 49 11.53 4.35 6.87
C GLU A 49 10.04 4.23 7.28
N SER A 50 9.36 3.17 6.83
CA SER A 50 7.97 2.87 7.22
C SER A 50 7.90 2.53 8.71
N LEU A 51 8.84 1.70 9.19
CA LEU A 51 8.97 1.36 10.60
C LEU A 51 9.30 2.59 11.45
N GLU A 52 10.24 3.42 11.02
CA GLU A 52 10.63 4.65 11.71
C GLU A 52 9.45 5.61 11.85
N ARG A 53 8.69 5.81 10.77
CA ARG A 53 7.45 6.60 10.80
C ARG A 53 6.44 6.01 11.77
N PHE A 54 6.20 4.70 11.73
CA PHE A 54 5.28 4.04 12.67
C PHE A 54 5.70 4.23 14.13
N LEU A 55 6.99 4.07 14.43
CA LEU A 55 7.53 4.22 15.78
C LEU A 55 7.58 5.68 16.28
N SER A 56 7.55 6.65 15.38
CA SER A 56 7.50 8.08 15.72
C SER A 56 6.14 8.55 16.25
N TYR A 57 5.06 7.78 16.03
CA TYR A 57 3.74 8.15 16.54
C TYR A 57 3.70 8.11 18.08
N PRO A 58 2.93 9.00 18.73
CA PRO A 58 2.75 8.97 20.18
C PRO A 58 2.23 7.62 20.65
N ARG A 59 2.97 7.00 21.58
CA ARG A 59 2.56 5.76 22.24
C ARG A 59 1.38 6.05 23.15
N ARG A 60 0.36 5.19 23.11
CA ARG A 60 -0.75 5.23 24.07
C ARG A 60 -0.36 4.38 25.27
N ASP A 61 -0.49 4.92 26.47
CA ASP A 61 -0.45 4.10 27.66
C ASP A 61 -1.73 3.27 27.70
N LEU A 62 -1.57 1.95 27.74
CA LEU A 62 -2.67 0.99 27.82
C LEU A 62 -2.87 0.49 29.25
N THR A 63 -2.05 0.94 30.18
CA THR A 63 -2.15 0.56 31.59
C THR A 63 -3.39 1.20 32.19
N ARG A 64 -4.26 0.38 32.77
CA ARG A 64 -5.44 0.84 33.50
C ARG A 64 -5.01 1.45 34.84
N ALA A 65 -5.90 2.21 35.48
CA ALA A 65 -5.62 2.87 36.77
C ALA A 65 -5.20 1.91 37.89
N ASP A 66 -5.53 0.62 37.78
CA ASP A 66 -5.14 -0.45 38.71
C ASP A 66 -3.79 -1.10 38.36
N GLY A 67 -3.08 -0.61 37.34
CA GLY A 67 -1.78 -1.13 36.90
C GLY A 67 -1.87 -2.33 35.96
N THR A 68 -3.07 -2.79 35.61
CA THR A 68 -3.25 -3.95 34.72
C THR A 68 -3.28 -3.55 33.24
N LEU A 69 -2.90 -4.47 32.37
CA LEU A 69 -3.10 -4.34 30.93
C LEU A 69 -4.44 -4.98 30.53
N PRO A 70 -5.13 -4.46 29.50
CA PRO A 70 -6.33 -5.08 28.98
C PRO A 70 -6.02 -6.48 28.44
N SER A 71 -6.95 -7.40 28.66
CA SER A 71 -6.92 -8.74 28.08
C SER A 71 -7.06 -8.71 26.56
N ARG A 72 -6.73 -9.83 25.91
CA ARG A 72 -6.87 -9.97 24.47
C ARG A 72 -8.31 -9.74 24.03
N GLU A 73 -9.26 -10.34 24.73
CA GLU A 73 -10.69 -10.26 24.45
C GLU A 73 -11.17 -8.80 24.56
N GLU A 74 -10.81 -8.08 25.64
CA GLU A 74 -11.13 -6.64 25.79
C GLU A 74 -10.53 -5.78 24.67
N ILE A 75 -9.31 -6.10 24.18
CA ILE A 75 -8.69 -5.34 23.10
C ILE A 75 -9.50 -5.44 21.79
N TYR A 76 -10.07 -6.61 21.51
CA TYR A 76 -10.84 -6.86 20.29
C TYR A 76 -12.33 -6.48 20.43
N ASP A 77 -12.90 -6.60 21.63
CA ASP A 77 -14.34 -6.37 21.87
C ASP A 77 -14.65 -4.89 22.21
N ASP A 78 -13.81 -4.22 23.00
CA ASP A 78 -14.12 -2.89 23.59
C ASP A 78 -13.62 -1.70 22.75
N ALA A 79 -13.27 -1.97 21.49
CA ALA A 79 -12.75 -0.98 20.55
C ALA A 79 -11.54 -0.14 21.05
N LEU A 80 -10.83 -0.60 22.09
CA LEU A 80 -9.77 0.15 22.79
C LEU A 80 -8.64 0.64 21.86
N LEU A 81 -8.41 -0.10 20.77
CA LEU A 81 -7.42 0.19 19.74
C LEU A 81 -7.99 0.65 18.40
N HIS A 82 -9.30 0.97 18.30
CA HIS A 82 -9.94 1.48 17.08
C HIS A 82 -9.57 2.94 16.78
N ARG A 83 -8.28 3.29 16.88
CA ARG A 83 -7.76 4.60 16.46
C ARG A 83 -8.02 4.87 14.96
N PHE A 84 -8.37 3.85 14.18
CA PHE A 84 -8.51 3.92 12.73
C PHE A 84 -9.83 3.36 12.20
N GLU A 85 -10.94 3.58 12.89
CA GLU A 85 -12.19 3.76 12.13
C GLU A 85 -12.09 5.11 11.41
N HIS A 86 -11.43 5.11 10.26
CA HIS A 86 -11.53 6.24 9.34
C HIS A 86 -13.01 6.29 8.92
N PRO A 87 -13.72 7.40 9.09
CA PRO A 87 -15.12 7.51 8.67
C PRO A 87 -15.32 7.23 7.16
N ASP A 88 -14.23 7.23 6.39
CA ASP A 88 -14.20 6.98 4.95
C ASP A 88 -13.80 5.54 4.55
N LEU A 89 -13.51 4.67 5.52
CA LEU A 89 -13.29 3.25 5.23
C LEU A 89 -14.64 2.60 4.96
N SER A 90 -14.90 2.26 3.70
CA SER A 90 -16.04 1.44 3.30
C SER A 90 -16.07 0.19 4.17
N SER A 91 -17.21 -0.08 4.80
CA SER A 91 -17.50 -1.38 5.39
C SER A 91 -17.17 -2.43 4.34
N GLY A 92 -16.27 -3.35 4.68
CA GLY A 92 -15.90 -4.44 3.78
C GLY A 92 -17.14 -5.21 3.32
N PRO A 93 -17.04 -5.99 2.24
CA PRO A 93 -18.18 -6.77 1.75
C PRO A 93 -18.73 -7.63 2.89
N ALA A 94 -20.06 -7.61 3.06
CA ALA A 94 -20.75 -8.42 4.05
C ALA A 94 -20.29 -9.88 3.91
N LYS A 95 -19.90 -10.50 5.03
CA LYS A 95 -19.64 -11.93 5.04
C LYS A 95 -20.92 -12.65 4.62
N PRO A 96 -20.86 -13.58 3.65
CA PRO A 96 -22.05 -14.33 3.27
C PRO A 96 -22.48 -15.22 4.45
N GLY A 97 -23.65 -14.95 5.04
CA GLY A 97 -24.32 -15.84 5.99
C GLY A 97 -24.73 -15.29 7.36
N GLU A 98 -24.77 -13.98 7.59
CA GLU A 98 -25.41 -13.41 8.79
C GLU A 98 -26.80 -12.86 8.42
N ASP A 99 -27.85 -13.66 8.72
CA ASP A 99 -29.25 -13.25 8.88
C ASP A 99 -29.58 -13.15 10.38
#